data_AF-A0A1G8E5F0-F1
#
_entry.id   AF-A0A1G8E5F0-F1
#
_cell.length_a   1.000
_cell.length_b   1.000
_cell.length_c   1.000
_cell.angle_alpha   90.00
_cell.angle_beta   90.00
_cell.angle_gamma   90.00
#
_symmetry.space_group_name_H-M   'P 1'
#
loop_
_entity.id
_entity.type
_entity.pdbx_description
1 polymer ?
#
loop_
_entity_poly.entity_id
_entity_poly.type
_entity_poly.pdbx_seq_one_letter_code
_entity_poly.pdbx_strand_id
1 'polypeptide(L)'
;MKNISKYILRCLILSGILFSTIYNANAQQVEYFKSIFPEENGKLKSIGDRKIEYNRSIFPEENGKVKAIGNVKIEYYRSIFPEENGKVKSFDNIPIEYYRSIFEEENGKIKSIGGAQIEYNRSIFPEENGKIKSITGKTGSDLFPSAIEIYYFILQANEK
;
A
#
# COMPACT_ATOMS: atom_id res chain seq x y z
N MET A 1 -28.37 13.27 -4.23
CA MET A 1 -27.00 13.24 -4.81
C MET A 1 -26.20 12.19 -4.06
N LYS A 2 -25.84 11.08 -4.70
CA LYS A 2 -25.18 9.93 -4.05
C LYS A 2 -23.69 10.26 -3.83
N ASN A 3 -23.25 10.08 -2.59
CA ASN A 3 -21.90 10.33 -2.05
C ASN A 3 -20.75 9.86 -2.96
N ILE A 4 -20.16 10.79 -3.71
CA ILE A 4 -18.89 10.62 -4.44
C ILE A 4 -17.70 10.51 -3.48
N SER A 5 -17.87 10.97 -2.23
CA SER A 5 -16.91 10.84 -1.12
C SER A 5 -16.51 9.39 -0.80
N LYS A 6 -17.37 8.40 -1.09
CA LYS A 6 -17.06 6.98 -0.81
C LYS A 6 -16.11 6.32 -1.84
N TYR A 7 -15.96 6.89 -3.03
CA TYR A 7 -15.13 6.31 -4.09
C TYR A 7 -13.72 6.90 -4.15
N ILE A 8 -13.51 8.10 -3.59
CA ILE A 8 -12.17 8.71 -3.44
C ILE A 8 -11.31 7.92 -2.43
N LEU A 9 -11.95 7.09 -1.60
CA LEU A 9 -11.32 6.34 -0.52
C LEU A 9 -10.90 4.90 -0.89
N ARG A 10 -11.06 4.44 -2.15
CA ARG A 10 -11.00 3.00 -2.48
C ARG A 10 -9.98 2.55 -3.53
N CYS A 11 -8.86 3.24 -3.65
CA CYS A 11 -7.64 2.72 -4.30
C CYS A 11 -6.43 3.04 -3.41
N LEU A 12 -6.32 2.39 -2.25
CA LEU A 12 -5.54 1.17 -1.99
C LEU A 12 -4.09 1.28 -2.53
N ILE A 13 -3.12 1.25 -1.61
CA ILE A 13 -1.67 1.52 -1.74
C ILE A 13 -1.29 3.02 -1.72
N LEU A 14 -2.19 3.93 -2.14
CA LEU A 14 -1.87 5.35 -2.08
C LEU A 14 -1.82 5.92 -0.65
N SER A 15 -2.65 5.53 0.31
CA SER A 15 -2.81 6.30 1.57
C SER A 15 -1.51 6.61 2.33
N GLY A 16 -0.53 5.69 2.40
CA GLY A 16 0.74 5.91 3.10
C GLY A 16 1.73 6.79 2.33
N ILE A 17 1.92 6.52 1.04
CA ILE A 17 2.84 7.27 0.16
C ILE A 17 2.24 8.64 -0.21
N LEU A 18 0.91 8.72 -0.29
CA LEU A 18 0.19 9.95 -0.55
C LEU A 18 0.19 10.85 0.69
N PHE A 19 0.09 10.34 1.93
CA PHE A 19 0.10 11.21 3.11
C PHE A 19 1.45 11.94 3.31
N SER A 20 2.58 11.24 3.21
CA SER A 20 3.90 11.86 3.36
C SER A 20 4.24 12.84 2.22
N THR A 21 3.66 12.63 1.03
CA THR A 21 3.85 13.50 -0.13
C THR A 21 2.82 14.64 -0.23
N ILE A 22 1.62 14.50 0.35
CA ILE A 22 0.52 15.50 0.33
C ILE A 22 0.70 16.60 1.39
N TYR A 23 1.50 16.41 2.45
CA TYR A 23 1.69 17.43 3.49
C TYR A 23 2.41 18.74 3.04
N ASN A 24 2.49 19.00 1.74
CA ASN A 24 2.75 20.34 1.21
C ASN A 24 1.41 20.94 0.73
N ALA A 25 0.99 22.03 1.36
CA ALA A 25 -0.26 22.77 1.16
C ALA A 25 -0.43 23.44 -0.23
N ASN A 26 0.04 22.81 -1.31
CA ASN A 26 -0.15 23.25 -2.68
C ASN A 26 -1.18 22.37 -3.37
N ALA A 27 -2.16 22.98 -4.04
CA ALA A 27 -3.09 22.26 -4.90
C ALA A 27 -2.30 21.56 -6.01
N GLN A 28 -2.17 20.23 -5.92
CA GLN A 28 -1.49 19.44 -6.94
C GLN A 28 -2.48 19.10 -8.05
N GLN A 29 -2.09 19.32 -9.31
CA GLN A 29 -2.89 18.93 -10.46
C GLN A 29 -3.01 17.40 -10.50
N VAL A 30 -4.23 16.90 -10.59
CA VAL A 30 -4.51 15.46 -10.72
C VAL A 30 -4.97 15.19 -12.15
N GLU A 31 -4.32 14.26 -12.84
CA GLU A 31 -4.75 13.80 -14.16
C GLU A 31 -5.17 12.33 -14.12
N TYR A 32 -6.14 11.99 -14.96
CA TYR A 32 -6.61 10.62 -15.14
C TYR A 32 -6.38 10.18 -16.59
N PHE A 33 -6.16 8.88 -16.77
CA PHE A 33 -6.10 8.28 -18.08
C PHE A 33 -7.46 8.42 -18.78
N LYS A 34 -7.42 9.01 -19.97
CA LYS A 34 -8.53 9.00 -20.93
C LYS A 34 -8.07 8.16 -22.12
N SER A 35 -8.25 6.85 -21.98
CA SER A 35 -7.83 5.85 -22.96
C SER A 35 -9.04 5.34 -23.74
N ILE A 36 -8.83 4.93 -24.99
CA ILE A 36 -9.83 4.18 -25.76
C ILE A 36 -10.01 2.76 -25.22
N PHE A 37 -9.06 2.29 -24.40
CA PHE A 37 -9.10 1.02 -23.68
C PHE A 37 -9.81 1.20 -22.33
N PRO A 38 -11.01 0.60 -22.13
CA PRO A 38 -11.81 0.79 -20.91
C PRO A 38 -11.07 0.44 -19.61
N GLU A 39 -10.16 -0.52 -19.64
CA GLU A 39 -9.37 -1.00 -18.52
C GLU A 39 -8.31 0.01 -18.01
N GLU A 40 -8.00 1.03 -18.81
CA GLU A 40 -7.12 2.12 -18.42
C GLU A 40 -7.89 3.40 -18.05
N ASN A 41 -9.14 3.52 -18.49
CA ASN A 41 -9.93 4.72 -18.30
C ASN A 41 -10.26 4.96 -16.82
N GLY A 42 -10.08 6.20 -16.36
CA GLY A 42 -10.31 6.58 -14.96
C GLY A 42 -9.21 6.15 -14.00
N LYS A 43 -8.16 5.46 -14.46
CA LYS A 43 -6.94 5.27 -13.65
C LYS A 43 -6.20 6.59 -13.48
N LEU A 44 -5.53 6.74 -12.35
CA LEU A 44 -4.76 7.93 -12.02
C LEU A 44 -3.50 7.98 -12.88
N LYS A 45 -3.33 9.05 -13.65
CA LYS A 45 -2.19 9.21 -14.58
C LYS A 45 -1.04 9.96 -13.93
N SER A 46 -1.34 11.00 -13.16
CA SER A 46 -0.32 11.80 -12.47
C SER A 46 -0.94 12.62 -11.34
N ILE A 47 -0.08 12.99 -10.38
CA ILE A 47 -0.36 13.98 -9.34
C ILE A 47 0.83 14.94 -9.25
N GLY A 48 0.59 16.22 -9.51
CA GLY A 48 1.66 17.20 -9.72
C GLY A 48 2.61 16.73 -10.82
N ASP A 49 3.91 16.76 -10.53
CA ASP A 49 4.95 16.32 -11.48
C ASP A 49 5.20 14.81 -11.47
N ARG A 50 4.50 14.06 -10.61
CA ARG A 50 4.69 12.60 -10.45
C ARG A 50 3.76 11.85 -11.39
N LYS A 51 4.32 11.15 -12.36
CA LYS A 51 3.60 10.20 -13.23
C LYS A 51 3.35 8.88 -12.51
N ILE A 52 2.24 8.23 -12.83
CA ILE A 52 1.91 6.90 -12.33
C ILE A 52 1.97 5.91 -13.48
N GLU A 53 2.75 4.85 -13.28
CA GLU A 53 2.84 3.72 -14.21
C GLU A 53 2.08 2.52 -13.64
N TYR A 54 1.50 1.71 -14.51
CA TYR A 54 0.79 0.49 -14.14
C TYR A 54 1.45 -0.73 -14.79
N ASN A 55 1.43 -1.86 -14.09
CA ASN A 55 1.90 -3.13 -14.61
C ASN A 55 0.98 -3.63 -15.72
N ARG A 56 1.60 -3.98 -16.86
CA ARG A 56 0.97 -4.75 -17.94
C ARG A 56 1.59 -6.14 -17.89
N SER A 57 0.98 -7.02 -17.11
CA SER A 57 1.51 -8.35 -16.80
C SER A 57 0.54 -9.42 -17.26
N ILE A 58 1.07 -10.56 -17.70
CA ILE A 58 0.26 -11.76 -17.93
C ILE A 58 -0.18 -12.40 -16.61
N PHE A 59 0.48 -12.02 -15.50
CA PHE A 59 0.20 -12.52 -14.16
C PHE A 59 -0.91 -11.69 -13.52
N PRO A 60 -2.08 -12.28 -13.22
CA PRO A 60 -3.22 -11.55 -12.65
C PRO A 60 -2.92 -10.87 -11.32
N GLU A 61 -1.98 -11.42 -10.54
CA GLU A 61 -1.56 -10.88 -9.25
C GLU A 61 -0.83 -9.54 -9.36
N GLU A 62 -0.36 -9.14 -10.54
CA GLU A 62 0.35 -7.89 -10.79
C GLU A 62 -0.36 -6.98 -11.79
N ASN A 63 -1.13 -7.57 -12.72
CA ASN A 63 -1.69 -6.83 -13.83
C ASN A 63 -2.61 -5.70 -13.38
N GLY A 64 -2.41 -4.51 -13.92
CA GLY A 64 -3.17 -3.30 -13.59
C GLY A 64 -2.83 -2.67 -12.24
N LYS A 65 -1.91 -3.25 -11.45
CA LYS A 65 -1.41 -2.62 -10.21
C LYS A 65 -0.38 -1.53 -10.52
N VAL A 66 -0.19 -0.60 -9.58
CA VAL A 66 0.75 0.52 -9.75
C VAL A 66 2.18 -0.02 -9.78
N LYS A 67 2.89 0.22 -10.88
CA LYS A 67 4.29 -0.17 -11.06
C LYS A 67 5.25 0.88 -10.51
N ALA A 68 4.92 2.16 -10.67
CA ALA A 68 5.78 3.25 -10.22
C ALA A 68 4.98 4.54 -10.00
N ILE A 69 5.50 5.41 -9.13
CA ILE A 69 5.01 6.78 -8.90
C ILE A 69 6.22 7.72 -8.91
N GLY A 70 6.35 8.56 -9.94
CA GLY A 70 7.55 9.36 -10.17
C GLY A 70 8.77 8.44 -10.29
N ASN A 71 9.74 8.60 -9.39
CA ASN A 71 10.95 7.78 -9.35
C ASN A 71 10.84 6.53 -8.47
N VAL A 72 9.75 6.40 -7.70
CA VAL A 72 9.56 5.28 -6.77
C VAL A 72 9.01 4.09 -7.53
N LYS A 73 9.75 2.98 -7.54
CA LYS A 73 9.33 1.71 -8.11
C LYS A 73 8.62 0.85 -7.08
N ILE A 74 7.60 0.12 -7.50
CA ILE A 74 6.82 -0.78 -6.66
C ILE A 74 6.95 -2.19 -7.20
N GLU A 75 7.42 -3.11 -6.36
CA GLU A 75 7.44 -4.53 -6.67
C GLU A 75 6.32 -5.26 -5.94
N TYR A 76 5.88 -6.38 -6.48
CA TYR A 76 4.86 -7.24 -5.88
C TYR A 76 5.38 -8.66 -5.70
N TYR A 77 4.81 -9.38 -4.74
CA TYR A 77 5.10 -10.78 -4.53
C TYR A 77 4.44 -11.63 -5.61
N ARG A 78 5.22 -12.51 -6.22
CA ARG A 78 4.76 -13.65 -7.02
C ARG A 78 5.02 -14.90 -6.20
N SER A 79 4.05 -15.30 -5.40
CA SER A 79 4.20 -16.33 -4.39
C SER A 79 3.20 -17.44 -4.56
N ILE A 80 3.62 -18.66 -4.25
CA ILE A 80 2.72 -19.81 -4.11
C ILE A 80 1.86 -19.70 -2.83
N PHE A 81 2.27 -18.83 -1.91
CA PHE A 81 1.59 -18.59 -0.64
C PHE A 81 0.51 -17.51 -0.84
N PRO A 82 -0.80 -17.87 -0.72
CA PRO A 82 -1.89 -16.94 -0.98
C PRO A 82 -1.90 -15.72 -0.05
N GLU A 83 -1.32 -15.84 1.14
CA GLU A 83 -1.26 -14.79 2.15
C GLU A 83 -0.38 -13.59 1.75
N GLU A 84 0.54 -13.76 0.81
CA GLU A 84 1.44 -12.70 0.32
C GLU A 84 1.35 -12.49 -1.20
N ASN A 85 0.79 -13.43 -1.97
CA ASN A 85 0.74 -13.32 -3.43
C ASN A 85 0.00 -12.05 -3.89
N GLY A 86 0.64 -11.29 -4.79
CA GLY A 86 0.17 -10.01 -5.28
C GLY A 86 0.27 -8.86 -4.27
N LYS A 87 0.76 -9.06 -3.05
CA LYS A 87 1.00 -7.95 -2.11
C LYS A 87 2.27 -7.18 -2.47
N VAL A 88 2.38 -5.94 -1.99
CA VAL A 88 3.55 -5.10 -2.27
C VAL A 88 4.77 -5.71 -1.60
N LYS A 89 5.79 -6.00 -2.38
CA LYS A 89 7.06 -6.57 -1.93
C LYS A 89 8.06 -5.49 -1.52
N SER A 90 8.10 -4.37 -2.25
CA SER A 90 8.98 -3.26 -1.91
C SER A 90 8.55 -1.95 -2.54
N PHE A 91 9.06 -0.87 -1.96
CA PHE A 91 9.16 0.45 -2.59
C PHE A 91 10.64 0.76 -2.79
N ASP A 92 11.11 0.81 -4.03
CA ASP A 92 12.54 0.84 -4.37
C ASP A 92 13.32 -0.24 -3.60
N ASN A 93 14.25 0.16 -2.74
CA ASN A 93 15.08 -0.70 -1.90
C ASN A 93 14.51 -0.94 -0.50
N ILE A 94 13.27 -0.53 -0.23
CA ILE A 94 12.60 -0.69 1.07
C ILE A 94 11.71 -1.93 1.00
N PRO A 95 12.15 -3.08 1.53
CA PRO A 95 11.38 -4.31 1.50
C PRO A 95 10.17 -4.24 2.44
N ILE A 96 9.11 -4.98 2.11
CA ILE A 96 7.97 -5.24 2.98
C ILE A 96 7.87 -6.74 3.15
N GLU A 97 7.89 -7.20 4.40
CA GLU A 97 7.65 -8.61 4.72
C GLU A 97 6.25 -8.81 5.28
N TYR A 98 5.71 -10.00 5.07
CA TYR A 98 4.42 -10.42 5.61
C TYR A 98 4.58 -11.61 6.54
N TYR A 99 3.71 -11.69 7.54
CA TYR A 99 3.62 -12.87 8.41
C TYR A 99 3.09 -14.07 7.62
N ARG A 100 3.80 -15.19 7.70
CA ARG A 100 3.28 -16.52 7.36
C ARG A 100 2.98 -17.23 8.67
N SER A 101 1.75 -17.11 9.14
CA SER A 101 1.34 -17.53 10.48
C SER A 101 0.25 -18.60 10.38
N ILE A 102 0.28 -19.55 11.31
CA ILE A 102 -0.84 -20.49 11.51
C ILE A 102 -2.05 -19.78 12.15
N PHE A 103 -1.82 -18.61 12.75
CA PHE A 103 -2.83 -17.78 13.37
C PHE A 103 -3.43 -16.84 12.32
N GLU A 104 -4.71 -17.00 12.03
CA GLU A 104 -5.42 -16.23 11.01
C GLU A 104 -5.39 -14.72 11.29
N GLU A 105 -5.36 -14.32 12.56
CA GLU A 105 -5.30 -12.94 13.00
C GLU A 105 -4.00 -12.22 12.60
N GLU A 106 -2.94 -12.94 12.25
CA GLU A 106 -1.65 -12.39 11.81
C GLU A 106 -1.30 -12.77 10.38
N ASN A 107 -1.83 -13.88 9.86
CA ASN A 107 -1.43 -14.42 8.58
C ASN A 107 -1.66 -13.42 7.43
N GLY A 108 -0.61 -13.17 6.66
CA GLY A 108 -0.58 -12.19 5.59
C GLY A 108 -0.53 -10.72 6.05
N LYS A 109 -0.47 -10.40 7.33
CA LYS A 109 -0.28 -9.00 7.77
C LYS A 109 1.16 -8.56 7.62
N ILE A 110 1.38 -7.25 7.48
CA ILE A 110 2.72 -6.68 7.34
C ILE A 110 3.53 -6.92 8.61
N LYS A 111 4.65 -7.62 8.46
CA LYS A 111 5.61 -7.91 9.54
C LYS A 111 6.68 -6.81 9.66
N SER A 112 7.16 -6.30 8.53
CA SER A 112 8.19 -5.27 8.51
C SER A 112 8.08 -4.38 7.26
N ILE A 113 8.59 -3.15 7.39
CA ILE A 113 8.80 -2.22 6.27
C ILE A 113 10.21 -1.63 6.43
N GLY A 114 11.13 -2.02 5.56
CA GLY A 114 12.55 -1.71 5.69
C GLY A 114 13.07 -2.15 7.06
N GLY A 115 13.65 -1.20 7.82
CA GLY A 115 14.12 -1.46 9.18
C GLY A 115 13.03 -1.45 10.27
N ALA A 116 11.79 -1.07 9.96
CA ALA A 116 10.71 -1.02 10.95
C ALA A 116 10.07 -2.39 11.15
N GLN A 117 9.80 -2.76 12.40
CA GLN A 117 9.16 -4.02 12.79
C GLN A 117 7.77 -3.74 13.34
N ILE A 118 6.81 -4.61 13.00
CA ILE A 118 5.41 -4.48 13.38
C ILE A 118 4.97 -5.74 14.09
N GLU A 119 4.45 -5.56 15.31
CA GLU A 119 3.89 -6.64 16.10
C GLU A 119 2.37 -6.49 16.19
N TYR A 120 1.67 -7.62 16.26
CA TYR A 120 0.23 -7.68 16.45
C TYR A 120 -0.11 -8.28 17.81
N ASN A 121 -1.28 -7.90 18.34
CA ASN A 121 -1.78 -8.46 19.58
C ASN A 121 -2.24 -9.90 19.38
N ARG A 122 -1.87 -10.75 20.35
CA ARG A 122 -2.44 -12.06 20.62
C ARG A 122 -2.87 -12.06 22.07
N SER A 123 -4.17 -11.97 22.27
CA SER A 123 -4.83 -11.71 23.54
C SER A 123 -5.86 -12.80 23.82
N ILE A 124 -6.18 -12.96 25.10
CA ILE A 124 -7.33 -13.75 25.54
C ILE A 124 -8.66 -13.08 25.15
N PHE A 125 -8.62 -11.79 24.83
CA PHE A 125 -9.73 -11.00 24.31
C PHE A 125 -9.70 -11.01 22.78
N PRO A 126 -10.56 -11.79 22.11
CA PRO A 126 -10.49 -11.97 20.65
C PRO A 126 -10.62 -10.68 19.85
N GLU A 127 -11.28 -9.66 20.40
CA GLU A 127 -11.43 -8.34 19.80
C GLU A 127 -10.11 -7.55 19.71
N GLU A 128 -9.07 -7.96 20.43
CA GLU A 128 -7.73 -7.37 20.34
C GLU A 128 -6.85 -8.07 19.30
N ASN A 129 -7.18 -9.31 18.94
CA ASN A 129 -6.34 -10.14 18.10
C ASN A 129 -6.12 -9.53 16.73
N GLY A 130 -4.85 -9.49 16.32
CA GLY A 130 -4.46 -8.94 15.04
C GLY A 130 -4.50 -7.40 14.95
N LYS A 131 -4.82 -6.68 16.03
CA LYS A 131 -4.57 -5.23 16.08
C LYS A 131 -3.07 -4.97 16.23
N ILE A 132 -2.58 -3.86 15.67
CA ILE A 132 -1.18 -3.46 15.82
C ILE A 132 -0.90 -3.23 17.32
N LYS A 133 0.08 -3.95 17.84
CA LYS A 133 0.58 -3.83 19.21
C LYS A 133 1.70 -2.80 19.29
N SER A 134 2.64 -2.87 18.37
CA SER A 134 3.81 -1.99 18.35
C SER A 134 4.34 -1.78 16.94
N ILE A 135 4.93 -0.61 16.72
CA ILE A 135 5.77 -0.31 15.55
C ILE A 135 7.09 0.20 16.12
N THR A 136 8.18 -0.50 15.83
CA THR A 136 9.51 -0.16 16.34
C THR A 136 10.51 0.00 15.20
N GLY A 137 11.59 0.74 15.45
CA GLY A 137 12.59 1.03 14.43
C GLY A 137 12.17 2.12 13.44
N LYS A 138 12.91 2.23 12.34
CA LYS A 138 12.67 3.19 11.25
C LYS A 138 12.70 2.43 9.93
N THR A 139 11.89 2.86 8.97
CA THR A 139 11.87 2.22 7.64
C THR A 139 13.18 2.37 6.89
N GLY A 140 13.97 3.41 7.20
CA GLY A 140 15.14 3.79 6.41
C GLY A 140 14.75 4.50 5.10
N SER A 141 13.50 4.96 5.00
CA SER A 141 12.95 5.66 3.85
C SER A 141 12.35 7.00 4.26
N ASP A 142 12.43 7.99 3.38
CA ASP A 142 11.68 9.24 3.51
C ASP A 142 10.21 9.10 3.10
N LEU A 143 9.81 7.93 2.56
CA LEU A 143 8.42 7.61 2.23
C LEU A 143 7.56 7.46 3.48
N PHE A 144 8.17 6.99 4.57
CA PHE A 144 7.52 6.77 5.86
C PHE A 144 8.35 7.44 6.97
N PRO A 145 8.31 8.78 7.07
CA PRO A 145 9.11 9.52 8.04
C PRO A 145 8.66 9.27 9.49
N SER A 146 7.44 8.79 9.72
CA SER A 146 6.89 8.52 11.05
C SER A 146 6.17 7.17 11.19
N ALA A 147 6.07 6.70 12.44
CA ALA A 147 5.29 5.49 12.78
C ALA A 147 3.79 5.65 12.50
N ILE A 148 3.27 6.89 12.50
CA ILE A 148 1.86 7.19 12.20
C ILE A 148 1.56 6.91 10.72
N GLU A 149 2.46 7.27 9.82
CA GLU A 149 2.28 6.98 8.39
C GLU A 149 2.38 5.48 8.10
N ILE A 150 3.29 4.78 8.79
CA ILE A 150 3.38 3.32 8.75
C ILE A 150 2.06 2.70 9.22
N TYR A 151 1.50 3.19 10.33
CA TYR A 151 0.22 2.71 10.85
C TYR A 151 -0.92 2.85 9.83
N TYR A 152 -1.09 4.03 9.21
CA TYR A 152 -2.14 4.25 8.21
C TYR A 152 -1.94 3.42 6.94
N PHE A 153 -0.70 3.23 6.52
CA PHE A 153 -0.39 2.33 5.42
C PHE A 153 -0.82 0.90 5.73
N ILE A 154 -0.50 0.40 6.93
CA ILE A 154 -0.82 -0.97 7.34
C ILE A 154 -2.31 -1.19 7.47
N LEU A 155 -3.05 -0.24 8.05
CA LEU A 155 -4.52 -0.35 8.11
C LEU A 155 -5.11 -0.57 6.72
N GLN A 156 -4.66 0.21 5.75
CA GLN A 156 -5.16 0.14 4.38
C GLN A 156 -4.66 -1.10 3.62
N ALA A 157 -3.44 -1.57 3.89
CA ALA A 157 -2.91 -2.79 3.30
C ALA A 157 -3.58 -4.08 3.85
N ASN A 158 -4.07 -4.01 5.09
CA ASN A 158 -4.76 -5.12 5.75
C ASN A 158 -6.28 -5.11 5.54
N GLU A 159 -6.86 -3.99 5.08
CA GLU A 159 -8.27 -3.92 4.65
C GLU A 159 -8.46 -4.72 3.34
N LYS A 160 -9.14 -5.86 3.45
CA LYS A 160 -9.66 -6.64 2.30
C LYS A 160 -11.12 -6.26 2.02
#